data_AF-K2BWA5-F1
#
_entry.id   AF-K2BWA5-F1
#
_cell.length_a   1.000
_cell.length_b   1.000
_cell.length_c   1.000
_cell.angle_alpha   90.00
_cell.angle_beta   90.00
_cell.angle_gamma   90.00
#
_symmetry.space_group_name_H-M   'P 1'
#
loop_
_entity.id
_entity.type
_entity.pdbx_description
1 polymer ?
#
loop_
_entity_poly.entity_id
_entity_poly.type
_entity_poly.pdbx_seq_one_letter_code
_entity_poly.pdbx_strand_id
1 'polypeptide(L)'
;LPQAATAKRLELMDAQFEALGVSSVIHPRNPFVPTAHMNVRYFQATKSNGEVVWWFGGGYDLTPYYGFEEDCIHFHKIAKNACDNIHPDFYARFKKNADDYFYLKHRKECRGIGGLFFDDFNELPFEECFAFLKNVGNSFVDAYLPIISKRKSHSYNQQHRDFQRYRRGRYVEFNLVYDRGTLFGLQFGGRIESILMSLPPHVQWKYNWMPEKNSPEEKLTAYFLKPREWV
;
A
#
# COMPACT_ATOMS: atom_id res chain seq x y z
N LEU A 1 -21.07 6.42 13.13
CA LEU A 1 -20.15 6.51 11.94
C LEU A 1 -20.71 7.51 10.90
N PRO A 2 -19.87 8.20 10.11
CA PRO A 2 -20.34 9.14 9.09
C PRO A 2 -21.02 8.44 7.90
N GLN A 3 -21.88 9.17 7.17
CA GLN A 3 -22.67 8.63 6.05
C GLN A 3 -21.81 7.95 4.95
N ALA A 4 -20.59 8.43 4.68
CA ALA A 4 -19.72 7.77 3.69
C ALA A 4 -19.13 6.43 4.19
N ALA A 5 -18.98 6.23 5.50
CA ALA A 5 -18.57 4.96 6.09
C ALA A 5 -19.76 4.00 6.26
N THR A 6 -20.97 4.51 6.50
CA THR A 6 -22.19 3.70 6.68
C THR A 6 -22.96 3.47 5.38
N ALA A 7 -22.61 4.12 4.27
CA ALA A 7 -23.24 3.91 2.96
C ALA A 7 -23.20 2.44 2.51
N LYS A 8 -22.21 1.66 2.99
CA LYS A 8 -22.10 0.22 2.77
C LYS A 8 -22.46 -0.63 4.00
N ARG A 9 -22.73 0.01 5.14
CA ARG A 9 -22.95 -0.60 6.46
C ARG A 9 -24.01 0.18 7.22
N LEU A 10 -25.24 0.15 6.71
CA LEU A 10 -26.38 0.90 7.28
C LEU A 10 -26.68 0.45 8.71
N GLU A 11 -26.35 -0.80 9.05
CA GLU A 11 -26.45 -1.37 10.38
C GLU A 11 -25.51 -0.75 11.42
N LEU A 12 -24.53 0.06 10.99
CA LEU A 12 -23.63 0.80 11.87
C LEU A 12 -23.95 2.31 11.91
N MET A 13 -25.11 2.71 11.39
CA MET A 13 -25.61 4.07 11.55
C MET A 13 -25.75 4.38 13.05
N ASP A 14 -25.27 5.56 13.45
CA ASP A 14 -25.26 6.04 14.84
C ASP A 14 -24.46 5.19 15.85
N ALA A 15 -23.77 4.14 15.41
CA ALA A 15 -22.87 3.39 16.27
C ALA A 15 -21.69 4.27 16.74
N GLN A 16 -21.35 4.15 18.03
CA GLN A 16 -20.09 4.65 18.57
C GLN A 16 -18.96 3.78 18.03
N PHE A 17 -17.81 4.37 17.70
CA PHE A 17 -16.72 3.62 17.08
C PHE A 17 -15.36 4.05 17.59
N GLU A 18 -14.42 3.12 17.50
CA GLU A 18 -13.01 3.34 17.79
C GLU A 18 -12.17 2.78 16.64
N ALA A 19 -11.10 3.50 16.31
CA ALA A 19 -10.15 3.08 15.29
C ALA A 19 -8.74 3.38 15.77
N LEU A 20 -7.87 2.39 15.67
CA LEU A 20 -6.46 2.47 16.06
C LEU A 20 -5.60 1.84 14.98
N GLY A 21 -4.43 2.42 14.72
CA GLY A 21 -3.57 1.89 13.67
C GLY A 21 -2.27 2.65 13.51
N VAL A 22 -1.37 2.02 12.76
CA VAL A 22 -0.09 2.57 12.33
C VAL A 22 -0.11 2.64 10.82
N SER A 23 0.29 3.78 10.28
CA SER A 23 0.44 3.98 8.84
C SER A 23 1.79 4.64 8.56
N SER A 24 2.50 4.17 7.54
CA SER A 24 3.80 4.69 7.15
C SER A 24 3.96 4.70 5.65
N VAL A 25 4.55 5.78 5.13
CA VAL A 25 4.98 5.91 3.74
C VAL A 25 6.42 6.40 3.73
N ILE A 26 7.30 5.67 3.05
CA ILE A 26 8.72 6.00 2.94
C ILE A 26 9.04 6.41 1.51
N HIS A 27 9.59 7.61 1.35
CA HIS A 27 10.05 8.16 0.07
C HIS A 27 11.58 8.34 0.04
N PRO A 28 12.35 7.30 -0.33
CA PRO A 28 13.80 7.38 -0.34
C PRO A 28 14.36 8.45 -1.28
N ARG A 29 15.52 9.01 -0.91
CA ARG A 29 16.27 9.92 -1.79
C ARG A 29 16.94 9.18 -2.95
N ASN A 30 17.30 7.92 -2.84
CA ASN A 30 17.92 7.21 -3.96
C ASN A 30 16.82 6.60 -4.86
N PRO A 31 16.74 6.91 -6.18
CA PRO A 31 15.75 6.34 -7.10
C PRO A 31 15.78 4.81 -7.21
N PHE A 32 16.92 4.18 -6.89
CA PHE A 32 17.04 2.73 -6.90
C PHE A 32 16.44 2.07 -5.65
N VAL A 33 16.08 2.85 -4.62
CA VAL A 33 15.30 2.34 -3.49
C VAL A 33 13.82 2.66 -3.75
N PRO A 34 12.95 1.63 -3.81
CA PRO A 34 11.51 1.82 -4.00
C PRO A 34 10.89 2.69 -2.91
N THR A 35 9.79 3.39 -3.23
CA THR A 35 8.87 3.84 -2.17
C THR A 35 8.15 2.64 -1.59
N ALA A 36 7.85 2.69 -0.29
CA ALA A 36 7.11 1.63 0.38
C ALA A 36 6.03 2.22 1.28
N HIS A 37 4.94 1.50 1.44
CA HIS A 37 3.84 1.84 2.32
C HIS A 37 3.47 0.64 3.19
N MET A 38 3.09 0.90 4.43
CA MET A 38 2.58 -0.09 5.37
C MET A 38 1.44 0.50 6.18
N ASN A 39 0.39 -0.29 6.37
CA ASN A 39 -0.71 0.01 7.24
C ASN A 39 -1.10 -1.23 8.06
N VAL A 40 -1.36 -1.05 9.35
CA VAL A 40 -2.02 -2.04 10.21
C VAL A 40 -3.03 -1.30 11.09
N ARG A 41 -4.28 -1.74 11.10
CA ARG A 41 -5.35 -1.06 11.84
C ARG A 41 -6.37 -2.03 12.39
N TYR A 42 -7.01 -1.59 13.46
CA TYR A 42 -8.19 -2.18 14.07
C TYR A 42 -9.33 -1.17 14.05
N PHE A 43 -10.53 -1.67 13.81
CA PHE A 43 -11.76 -0.90 13.90
C PHE A 43 -12.77 -1.67 14.74
N GLN A 44 -13.50 -0.96 15.60
CA GLN A 44 -14.72 -1.48 16.21
C GLN A 44 -15.83 -0.44 16.23
N ALA A 45 -17.07 -0.93 16.16
CA ALA A 45 -18.27 -0.16 16.34
C ALA A 45 -19.21 -0.88 17.31
N THR A 46 -19.74 -0.14 18.27
CA THR A 46 -20.74 -0.59 19.24
C THR A 46 -22.10 -0.05 18.80
N LYS A 47 -23.00 -0.97 18.43
CA LYS A 47 -24.38 -0.66 18.08
C LYS A 47 -25.17 -0.24 19.32
N SER A 48 -26.33 0.39 19.12
CA SER A 48 -27.20 0.85 20.21
C SER A 48 -27.74 -0.29 21.10
N ASN A 49 -27.82 -1.51 20.57
CA ASN A 49 -28.19 -2.72 21.31
C ASN A 49 -27.02 -3.34 22.11
N GLY A 50 -25.83 -2.72 22.09
CA GLY A 50 -24.63 -3.21 22.77
C GLY A 50 -23.80 -4.23 21.98
N GLU A 51 -24.24 -4.64 20.79
CA GLU A 51 -23.47 -5.54 19.93
C GLU A 51 -22.23 -4.83 19.38
N VAL A 52 -21.08 -5.51 19.44
CA VAL A 52 -19.80 -5.00 18.94
C VAL A 52 -19.47 -5.68 17.62
N VAL A 53 -19.28 -4.88 16.57
CA VAL A 53 -18.76 -5.32 15.28
C VAL A 53 -17.33 -4.81 15.15
N TRP A 54 -16.41 -5.70 14.81
CA TRP A 54 -14.99 -5.36 14.71
C TRP A 54 -14.34 -6.02 13.50
N TRP A 55 -13.25 -5.44 13.03
CA TRP A 55 -12.38 -6.05 12.03
C TRP A 55 -10.99 -5.42 12.04
N PHE A 56 -10.03 -6.16 11.50
CA PHE A 56 -8.71 -5.66 11.18
C PHE A 56 -8.61 -5.31 9.70
N GLY A 57 -7.65 -4.44 9.39
CA GLY A 57 -7.25 -4.14 8.02
C GLY A 57 -5.78 -3.78 7.97
N GLY A 58 -5.18 -3.86 6.80
CA GLY A 58 -3.77 -3.52 6.64
C GLY A 58 -3.12 -4.16 5.44
N GLY A 59 -1.80 -4.26 5.54
CA GLY A 59 -0.93 -4.75 4.49
C GLY A 59 0.22 -3.78 4.23
N TYR A 60 1.00 -4.09 3.21
CA TYR A 60 2.11 -3.28 2.78
C TYR A 60 2.37 -3.51 1.30
N ASP A 61 2.96 -2.52 0.64
CA ASP A 61 3.22 -2.56 -0.79
C ASP A 61 4.51 -1.82 -1.17
N LEU A 62 5.08 -2.22 -2.30
CA LEU A 62 6.34 -1.71 -2.82
C LEU A 62 6.14 -1.00 -4.17
N THR A 63 6.65 0.23 -4.27
CA THR A 63 6.53 1.11 -5.43
C THR A 63 7.92 1.43 -5.99
N PRO A 64 8.48 0.59 -6.88
CA PRO A 64 9.78 0.85 -7.48
C PRO A 64 9.74 1.98 -8.50
N TYR A 65 10.91 2.59 -8.72
CA TYR A 65 11.17 3.49 -9.84
C TYR A 65 12.05 2.76 -10.86
N TYR A 66 13.12 2.14 -10.38
CA TYR A 66 13.91 1.19 -11.15
C TYR A 66 13.69 -0.20 -10.54
N GLY A 67 13.09 -1.11 -11.30
CA GLY A 67 12.70 -2.43 -10.83
C GLY A 67 13.86 -3.43 -10.86
N PHE A 68 14.00 -4.20 -9.78
CA PHE A 68 14.91 -5.34 -9.66
C PHE A 68 14.07 -6.57 -9.35
N GLU A 69 14.19 -7.60 -10.19
CA GLU A 69 13.36 -8.80 -10.07
C GLU A 69 13.61 -9.55 -8.77
N GLU A 70 14.88 -9.61 -8.34
CA GLU A 70 15.25 -10.27 -7.10
C GLU A 70 14.69 -9.56 -5.85
N ASP A 71 14.48 -8.23 -5.92
CA ASP A 71 13.85 -7.49 -4.83
C ASP A 71 12.34 -7.72 -4.80
N CYS A 72 11.70 -7.83 -5.97
CA CYS A 72 10.27 -8.17 -6.07
C CYS A 72 10.01 -9.58 -5.50
N ILE A 73 10.84 -10.55 -5.89
CA ILE A 73 10.78 -11.92 -5.39
C ILE A 73 11.02 -11.94 -3.87
N HIS A 74 12.06 -11.27 -3.37
CA HIS A 74 12.31 -11.18 -1.92
C HIS A 74 11.10 -10.64 -1.17
N PHE A 75 10.58 -9.50 -1.60
CA PHE A 75 9.44 -8.84 -0.96
C PHE A 75 8.21 -9.75 -0.91
N HIS A 76 7.89 -10.41 -2.04
CA HIS A 76 6.74 -11.31 -2.13
C HIS A 76 6.94 -12.64 -1.39
N LYS A 77 8.18 -13.14 -1.25
CA LYS A 77 8.48 -14.33 -0.43
C LYS A 77 8.23 -14.05 1.05
N ILE A 78 8.70 -12.89 1.56
CA ILE A 78 8.47 -12.50 2.95
C ILE A 78 6.98 -12.32 3.22
N ALA A 79 6.24 -11.67 2.30
CA ALA A 79 4.79 -11.57 2.37
C ALA A 79 4.08 -12.93 2.40
N LYS A 80 4.51 -13.87 1.55
CA LYS A 80 3.96 -15.23 1.53
C LYS A 80 4.18 -15.95 2.85
N ASN A 81 5.41 -15.94 3.37
CA ASN A 81 5.74 -16.56 4.65
C ASN A 81 4.93 -15.98 5.81
N ALA A 82 4.63 -14.67 5.79
CA ALA A 82 3.80 -14.04 6.80
C ALA A 82 2.34 -14.52 6.79
N CYS A 83 1.85 -14.97 5.64
CA CYS A 83 0.49 -15.50 5.46
C CYS A 83 0.42 -17.01 5.68
N ASP A 84 1.34 -17.78 5.09
CA ASP A 84 1.32 -19.24 5.09
C ASP A 84 1.37 -19.86 6.49
N ASN A 85 1.99 -19.17 7.44
CA ASN A 85 2.04 -19.60 8.85
C ASN A 85 0.66 -19.60 9.53
N ILE A 86 -0.34 -18.93 8.94
CA ILE A 86 -1.70 -18.83 9.49
C ILE A 86 -2.69 -19.60 8.62
N HIS A 87 -2.71 -19.32 7.31
CA HIS A 87 -3.61 -20.00 6.39
C HIS A 87 -3.04 -20.00 4.96
N PRO A 88 -3.05 -21.14 4.25
CA PRO A 88 -2.40 -21.29 2.93
C PRO A 88 -2.95 -20.34 1.86
N ASP A 89 -4.23 -19.98 1.93
CA ASP A 89 -4.88 -19.14 0.92
C ASP A 89 -4.69 -17.63 1.14
N PHE A 90 -4.19 -17.20 2.31
CA PHE A 90 -4.15 -15.79 2.67
C PHE A 90 -3.25 -14.99 1.74
N TYR A 91 -2.09 -15.55 1.38
CA TYR A 91 -1.18 -14.86 0.48
C TYR A 91 -1.83 -14.60 -0.88
N ALA A 92 -2.37 -15.65 -1.52
CA ALA A 92 -2.98 -15.55 -2.84
C ALA A 92 -4.12 -14.52 -2.84
N ARG A 93 -5.00 -14.57 -1.83
CA ARG A 93 -6.13 -13.64 -1.68
C ARG A 93 -5.66 -12.20 -1.44
N PHE A 94 -4.78 -11.98 -0.47
CA PHE A 94 -4.38 -10.62 -0.08
C PHE A 94 -3.41 -9.97 -1.06
N LYS A 95 -2.61 -10.76 -1.78
CA LYS A 95 -1.82 -10.28 -2.92
C LYS A 95 -2.72 -9.85 -4.06
N LYS A 96 -3.72 -10.67 -4.43
CA LYS A 96 -4.68 -10.29 -5.46
C LYS A 96 -5.44 -9.01 -5.07
N ASN A 97 -5.86 -8.90 -3.82
CA ASN A 97 -6.49 -7.69 -3.32
C ASN A 97 -5.56 -6.46 -3.43
N ALA A 98 -4.26 -6.61 -3.21
CA ALA A 98 -3.30 -5.53 -3.38
C ALA A 98 -3.18 -5.10 -4.86
N ASP A 99 -3.10 -6.05 -5.77
CA ASP A 99 -3.07 -5.78 -7.22
C ASP A 99 -4.34 -5.04 -7.68
N ASP A 100 -5.51 -5.43 -7.17
CA ASP A 100 -6.80 -4.83 -7.50
C ASP A 100 -6.99 -3.44 -6.87
N TYR A 101 -6.57 -3.26 -5.61
CA TYR A 101 -6.75 -2.01 -4.86
C TYR A 101 -5.78 -0.93 -5.31
N PHE A 102 -4.50 -1.26 -5.49
CA PHE A 102 -3.44 -0.31 -5.85
C PHE A 102 -3.33 -0.11 -7.37
N TYR A 103 -4.46 0.16 -8.03
CA TYR A 103 -4.55 0.32 -9.48
C TYR A 103 -5.07 1.71 -9.91
N LEU A 104 -4.31 2.39 -10.76
CA LEU A 104 -4.68 3.68 -11.32
C LEU A 104 -5.53 3.49 -12.58
N LYS A 105 -6.86 3.45 -12.41
CA LYS A 105 -7.81 3.19 -13.52
C LYS A 105 -7.61 4.11 -14.73
N HIS A 106 -7.40 5.41 -14.49
CA HIS A 106 -7.20 6.39 -15.57
C HIS A 106 -5.84 6.28 -16.29
N ARG A 107 -4.87 5.55 -15.72
CA ARG A 107 -3.57 5.24 -16.35
C ARG A 107 -3.46 3.81 -16.87
N LYS A 108 -4.39 2.95 -16.47
CA LYS A 108 -4.35 1.49 -16.68
C LYS A 108 -3.05 0.87 -16.16
N GLU A 109 -2.61 1.30 -14.98
CA GLU A 109 -1.28 0.96 -14.42
C GLU A 109 -1.39 0.63 -12.93
N CYS A 110 -0.66 -0.39 -12.46
CA CYS A 110 -0.50 -0.63 -11.02
C CYS A 110 0.37 0.46 -10.38
N ARG A 111 0.06 0.85 -9.14
CA ARG A 111 0.86 1.83 -8.38
C ARG A 111 2.29 1.32 -8.16
N GLY A 112 2.43 0.02 -7.91
CA GLY A 112 3.67 -0.67 -7.59
C GLY A 112 3.66 -2.13 -8.04
N ILE A 113 4.51 -2.94 -7.43
CA ILE A 113 4.61 -4.39 -7.72
C ILE A 113 3.69 -5.26 -6.85
N GLY A 114 2.88 -4.61 -6.00
CA GLY A 114 1.96 -5.28 -5.09
C GLY A 114 2.56 -5.49 -3.70
N GLY A 115 2.06 -6.51 -3.02
CA GLY A 115 2.38 -6.85 -1.64
C GLY A 115 1.17 -7.55 -1.00
N LEU A 116 0.73 -7.07 0.16
CA LEU A 116 -0.48 -7.54 0.83
C LEU A 116 -1.47 -6.40 0.97
N PHE A 117 -2.75 -6.69 0.79
CA PHE A 117 -3.84 -5.80 1.17
C PHE A 117 -5.02 -6.61 1.69
N PHE A 118 -5.50 -6.25 2.88
CA PHE A 118 -6.70 -6.79 3.46
C PHE A 118 -7.48 -5.70 4.21
N ASP A 119 -8.78 -5.89 4.22
CA ASP A 119 -9.75 -5.07 4.91
C ASP A 119 -10.86 -6.01 5.37
N ASP A 120 -11.69 -5.57 6.32
CA ASP A 120 -12.81 -6.37 6.82
C ASP A 120 -12.40 -7.77 7.33
N PHE A 121 -11.19 -7.90 7.87
CA PHE A 121 -10.64 -9.19 8.32
C PHE A 121 -11.04 -9.48 9.77
N ASN A 122 -11.99 -10.41 9.93
CA ASN A 122 -12.50 -10.91 11.21
C ASN A 122 -12.96 -12.38 11.14
N GLU A 123 -12.41 -13.14 10.20
CA GLU A 123 -12.84 -14.52 9.89
C GLU A 123 -12.25 -15.59 10.83
N LEU A 124 -11.30 -15.21 11.70
CA LEU A 124 -10.73 -16.05 12.76
C LEU A 124 -11.07 -15.46 14.14
N PRO A 125 -10.87 -16.21 15.24
CA PRO A 125 -10.92 -15.64 16.58
C PRO A 125 -10.05 -14.37 16.69
N PHE A 126 -10.51 -13.41 17.49
CA PHE A 126 -9.87 -12.09 17.61
C PHE A 126 -8.36 -12.16 17.82
N GLU A 127 -7.91 -13.00 18.75
CA GLU A 127 -6.48 -13.16 19.09
C GLU A 127 -5.66 -13.70 17.91
N GLU A 128 -6.22 -14.57 17.10
CA GLU A 128 -5.57 -15.09 15.89
C GLU A 128 -5.50 -14.01 14.81
N CYS A 129 -6.58 -13.25 14.63
CA CYS A 129 -6.57 -12.10 13.71
C CYS A 129 -5.53 -11.04 14.13
N PHE A 130 -5.44 -10.77 15.43
CA PHE A 130 -4.48 -9.83 15.98
C PHE A 130 -3.04 -10.34 15.86
N ALA A 131 -2.81 -11.64 16.09
CA ALA A 131 -1.52 -12.28 15.85
C ALA A 131 -1.11 -12.17 14.37
N PHE A 132 -2.03 -12.41 13.44
CA PHE A 132 -1.79 -12.22 12.01
C PHE A 132 -1.44 -10.76 11.68
N LEU A 133 -2.19 -9.78 12.20
CA LEU A 133 -1.89 -8.36 12.01
C LEU A 133 -0.47 -8.00 12.47
N LYS A 134 -0.07 -8.47 13.67
CA LYS A 134 1.28 -8.27 14.20
C LYS A 134 2.34 -8.88 13.28
N ASN A 135 2.10 -10.10 12.79
CA ASN A 135 3.01 -10.79 11.89
C ASN A 135 3.20 -10.03 10.57
N VAL A 136 2.10 -9.54 9.97
CA VAL A 136 2.16 -8.68 8.77
C VAL A 136 2.98 -7.42 9.05
N GLY A 137 2.69 -6.71 10.14
CA GLY A 137 3.40 -5.49 10.52
C GLY A 137 4.91 -5.70 10.69
N ASN A 138 5.31 -6.79 11.36
CA ASN A 138 6.73 -7.13 11.54
C ASN A 138 7.40 -7.51 10.22
N SER A 139 6.73 -8.33 9.40
CA SER A 139 7.29 -8.82 8.13
C SER A 139 7.60 -7.71 7.13
N PHE A 140 6.95 -6.54 7.24
CA PHE A 140 7.28 -5.37 6.42
C PHE A 140 8.74 -4.94 6.57
N VAL A 141 9.26 -4.99 7.80
CA VAL A 141 10.64 -4.61 8.10
C VAL A 141 11.61 -5.57 7.43
N ASP A 142 11.34 -6.88 7.53
CA ASP A 142 12.14 -7.93 6.90
C ASP A 142 12.06 -7.90 5.36
N ALA A 143 10.92 -7.49 4.82
CA ALA A 143 10.71 -7.34 3.39
C ALA A 143 11.46 -6.11 2.83
N TYR A 144 11.46 -4.98 3.54
CA TYR A 144 11.91 -3.71 2.98
C TYR A 144 13.34 -3.30 3.37
N LEU A 145 13.79 -3.54 4.62
CA LEU A 145 15.13 -3.12 5.05
C LEU A 145 16.28 -3.74 4.23
N PRO A 146 16.24 -5.02 3.83
CA PRO A 146 17.27 -5.59 2.96
C PRO A 146 17.37 -4.88 1.60
N ILE A 147 16.21 -4.50 1.04
CA ILE A 147 16.13 -3.75 -0.23
C ILE A 147 16.78 -2.37 -0.05
N ILE A 148 16.45 -1.63 1.01
CA ILE A 148 17.10 -0.34 1.29
C ILE A 148 18.61 -0.53 1.41
N SER A 149 19.07 -1.50 2.20
CA SER A 149 20.49 -1.73 2.43
C SER A 149 21.26 -2.03 1.15
N LYS A 150 20.66 -2.83 0.25
CA LYS A 150 21.24 -3.19 -1.05
C LYS A 150 21.27 -2.01 -2.03
N ARG A 151 20.24 -1.18 -2.04
CA ARG A 151 20.03 -0.16 -3.08
C ARG A 151 20.48 1.25 -2.70
N LYS A 152 20.55 1.60 -1.41
CA LYS A 152 20.81 2.99 -0.95
C LYS A 152 22.10 3.61 -1.47
N SER A 153 23.13 2.80 -1.74
CA SER A 153 24.44 3.24 -2.22
C SER A 153 24.60 3.23 -3.74
N HIS A 154 23.56 2.87 -4.51
CA HIS A 154 23.65 2.89 -5.97
C HIS A 154 23.86 4.33 -6.47
N SER A 155 24.83 4.50 -7.38
CA SER A 155 25.06 5.80 -8.02
C SER A 155 23.89 6.15 -8.93
N TYR A 156 23.43 7.42 -8.87
CA TYR A 156 22.37 7.93 -9.73
C TYR A 156 22.72 9.31 -10.27
N ASN A 157 22.13 9.67 -11.40
CA ASN A 157 22.30 10.99 -12.02
C ASN A 157 20.97 11.79 -11.97
N GLN A 158 20.97 12.96 -12.61
CA GLN A 158 19.79 13.83 -12.64
C GLN A 158 18.60 13.21 -13.40
N GLN A 159 18.85 12.45 -14.47
CA GLN A 159 17.81 11.76 -15.23
C GLN A 159 17.04 10.77 -14.35
N HIS A 160 17.76 9.98 -13.54
CA HIS A 160 17.13 9.06 -12.59
C HIS A 160 16.27 9.78 -11.56
N ARG A 161 16.72 10.96 -11.10
CA ARG A 161 15.98 11.78 -10.14
C ARG A 161 14.73 12.40 -10.76
N ASP A 162 14.80 12.84 -12.00
CA ASP A 162 13.66 13.41 -12.70
C ASP A 162 12.61 12.35 -13.03
N PHE A 163 13.04 11.15 -13.42
CA PHE A 163 12.12 10.02 -13.56
C PHE A 163 11.46 9.65 -12.23
N GLN A 164 12.21 9.62 -11.12
CA GLN A 164 11.63 9.39 -9.79
C GLN A 164 10.55 10.43 -9.45
N ARG A 165 10.81 11.72 -9.69
CA ARG A 165 9.84 12.80 -9.44
C ARG A 165 8.60 12.68 -10.34
N TYR A 166 8.80 12.30 -11.59
CA TYR A 166 7.71 12.03 -12.53
C TYR A 166 6.84 10.86 -12.05
N ARG A 167 7.45 9.74 -11.66
CA ARG A 167 6.75 8.57 -11.12
C ARG A 167 6.05 8.84 -9.79
N ARG A 168 6.63 9.68 -8.93
CA ARG A 168 5.97 10.21 -7.73
C ARG A 168 4.66 10.94 -8.04
N GLY A 169 4.52 11.50 -9.25
CA GLY A 169 3.26 12.06 -9.75
C GLY A 169 2.13 11.03 -9.77
N ARG A 170 2.42 9.78 -10.15
CA ARG A 170 1.44 8.69 -10.07
C ARG A 170 1.08 8.33 -8.64
N TYR A 171 2.03 8.42 -7.71
CA TYR A 171 1.74 8.18 -6.29
C TYR A 171 0.76 9.22 -5.74
N VAL A 172 0.97 10.50 -6.10
CA VAL A 172 0.04 11.60 -5.77
C VAL A 172 -1.33 11.37 -6.42
N GLU A 173 -1.36 11.04 -7.72
CA GLU A 173 -2.61 10.72 -8.45
C GLU A 173 -3.40 9.62 -7.73
N PHE A 174 -2.74 8.54 -7.31
CA PHE A 174 -3.42 7.46 -6.59
C PHE A 174 -4.00 7.92 -5.25
N ASN A 175 -3.16 8.55 -4.40
CA ASN A 175 -3.57 8.90 -3.04
C ASN A 175 -4.71 9.93 -3.02
N LEU A 176 -4.71 10.88 -3.96
CA LEU A 176 -5.73 11.94 -3.99
C LEU A 176 -7.00 11.57 -4.76
N VAL A 177 -6.96 10.54 -5.63
CA VAL A 177 -8.12 10.18 -6.48
C VAL A 177 -8.76 8.85 -6.08
N TYR A 178 -7.98 7.89 -5.59
CA TYR A 178 -8.46 6.52 -5.37
C TYR A 178 -8.31 6.00 -3.94
N ASP A 179 -7.33 6.49 -3.18
CA ASP A 179 -7.10 5.95 -1.84
C ASP A 179 -8.26 6.30 -0.90
N ARG A 180 -8.96 5.25 -0.44
CA ARG A 180 -10.16 5.40 0.39
C ARG A 180 -9.83 6.06 1.74
N GLY A 181 -8.68 5.71 2.32
CA GLY A 181 -8.24 6.25 3.60
C GLY A 181 -7.99 7.76 3.54
N THR A 182 -7.29 8.22 2.49
CA THR A 182 -7.01 9.64 2.25
C THR A 182 -8.29 10.42 2.00
N LEU A 183 -9.15 9.95 1.08
CA LEU A 183 -10.41 10.63 0.76
C LEU A 183 -11.33 10.74 1.98
N PHE A 184 -11.45 9.67 2.75
CA PHE A 184 -12.18 9.67 4.02
C PHE A 184 -11.59 10.71 4.99
N GLY A 185 -10.29 10.64 5.27
CA GLY A 185 -9.63 11.56 6.21
C GLY A 185 -9.84 13.03 5.86
N LEU A 186 -9.75 13.39 4.58
CA LEU A 186 -9.93 14.77 4.11
C LEU A 186 -11.38 15.26 4.22
N GLN A 187 -12.36 14.38 4.00
CA GLN A 187 -13.79 14.73 4.07
C GLN A 187 -14.31 14.84 5.51
N PHE A 188 -13.73 14.08 6.44
CA PHE A 188 -14.22 13.97 7.82
C PHE A 188 -13.44 14.81 8.85
N GLY A 189 -12.65 15.78 8.39
CA GLY A 189 -11.93 16.70 9.29
C GLY A 189 -10.81 16.02 10.08
N GLY A 190 -10.23 14.95 9.56
CA GLY A 190 -9.04 14.35 10.17
C GLY A 190 -7.86 15.32 10.15
N ARG A 191 -6.79 14.99 10.89
CA ARG A 191 -5.59 15.84 10.95
C ARG A 191 -4.88 15.86 9.60
N ILE A 192 -5.07 16.93 8.82
CA ILE A 192 -4.65 17.04 7.41
C ILE A 192 -3.15 16.73 7.21
N GLU A 193 -2.27 17.32 8.02
CA GLU A 193 -0.82 17.04 7.95
C GLU A 193 -0.45 15.57 8.24
N SER A 194 -1.29 14.88 9.02
CA SER A 194 -1.17 13.43 9.25
C SER A 194 -1.85 12.57 8.19
N ILE A 195 -2.65 13.13 7.30
CA ILE A 195 -3.24 12.36 6.20
C ILE A 195 -2.34 12.47 4.97
N LEU A 196 -1.86 13.69 4.72
CA LEU A 196 -1.07 14.03 3.55
C LEU A 196 0.43 13.75 3.71
N MET A 197 0.90 13.17 4.84
CA MET A 197 2.30 12.74 4.95
C MET A 197 2.69 11.67 3.93
N SER A 198 1.67 11.00 3.35
CA SER A 198 1.84 10.06 2.25
C SER A 198 2.28 10.70 0.94
N LEU A 199 2.20 12.03 0.81
CA LEU A 199 2.60 12.73 -0.39
C LEU A 199 4.14 12.89 -0.46
N PRO A 200 4.73 12.71 -1.64
CA PRO A 200 6.18 12.83 -1.82
C PRO A 200 6.66 14.28 -1.69
N PRO A 201 7.90 14.50 -1.24
CA PRO A 201 8.44 15.85 -1.03
C PRO A 201 8.64 16.65 -2.33
N HIS A 202 8.86 15.97 -3.44
CA HIS A 202 9.00 16.58 -4.76
C HIS A 202 8.35 15.69 -5.81
N VAL A 203 7.58 16.31 -6.69
CA VAL A 203 6.80 15.68 -7.75
C VAL A 203 6.90 16.51 -9.02
N GLN A 204 6.78 15.87 -10.18
CA GLN A 204 6.74 16.55 -11.47
C GLN A 204 5.64 15.93 -12.34
N TRP A 205 4.91 16.78 -13.07
CA TRP A 205 4.07 16.35 -14.19
C TRP A 205 4.67 16.87 -15.49
N LYS A 206 4.67 16.01 -16.52
CA LYS A 206 5.13 16.33 -17.87
C LYS A 206 4.02 15.96 -18.84
N TYR A 207 3.65 16.89 -19.73
CA TYR A 207 2.65 16.63 -20.76
C TYR A 207 3.13 15.50 -21.68
N ASN A 208 2.27 14.50 -21.87
CA ASN A 208 2.48 13.36 -22.76
C ASN A 208 3.88 12.71 -22.69
N TRP A 209 4.47 12.63 -21.49
CA TRP A 209 5.77 12.00 -21.33
C TRP A 209 5.70 10.51 -21.64
N MET A 210 6.69 10.03 -22.38
CA MET A 210 6.90 8.63 -22.68
C MET A 210 8.34 8.23 -22.34
N PRO A 211 8.57 7.01 -21.83
CA PRO A 211 9.92 6.52 -21.63
C PRO A 211 10.61 6.32 -22.99
N GLU A 212 11.94 6.40 -23.00
CA GLU A 212 12.73 6.01 -24.17
C GLU A 212 12.60 4.51 -24.43
N LYS A 213 12.59 4.10 -25.70
CA LYS A 213 12.45 2.69 -26.06
C LYS A 213 13.63 1.86 -25.54
N ASN A 214 13.34 0.68 -25.01
CA ASN A 214 14.28 -0.25 -24.37
C ASN A 214 14.98 0.30 -23.11
N SER A 215 14.47 1.40 -22.53
CA SER A 215 15.03 1.98 -21.32
C SER A 215 14.57 1.23 -20.05
N PRO A 216 15.32 1.34 -18.93
CA PRO A 216 14.83 0.89 -17.63
C PRO A 216 13.48 1.51 -17.23
N GLU A 217 13.23 2.75 -17.64
CA GLU A 217 11.98 3.49 -17.41
C GLU A 217 10.79 2.87 -18.15
N GLU A 218 10.98 2.43 -19.40
CA GLU A 218 9.97 1.68 -20.15
C GLU A 218 9.72 0.32 -19.49
N LYS A 219 10.80 -0.36 -19.08
CA LYS A 219 10.72 -1.66 -18.40
C LYS A 219 9.89 -1.57 -17.12
N LEU A 220 9.96 -0.48 -16.36
CA LEU A 220 9.12 -0.30 -15.18
C LEU A 220 7.63 -0.51 -15.51
N THR A 221 7.09 0.25 -16.47
CA THR A 221 5.65 0.21 -16.80
C THR A 221 5.27 -1.01 -17.64
N ALA A 222 6.17 -1.47 -18.52
CA ALA A 222 5.89 -2.59 -19.42
C ALA A 222 5.99 -3.95 -18.74
N TYR A 223 6.83 -4.07 -17.70
CA TYR A 223 7.17 -5.32 -17.03
C TYR A 223 6.73 -5.33 -15.56
N PHE A 224 7.19 -4.37 -14.74
CA PHE A 224 7.02 -4.44 -13.28
C PHE A 224 5.64 -4.00 -12.80
N LEU A 225 5.04 -2.95 -13.39
CA LEU A 225 3.76 -2.38 -12.94
C LEU A 225 2.54 -3.06 -13.56
N LYS A 226 2.59 -4.38 -13.67
CA LYS A 226 1.48 -5.25 -14.10
C LYS A 226 1.24 -6.29 -13.01
N PRO A 227 0.01 -6.80 -12.84
CA PRO A 227 -0.25 -7.93 -11.96
C PRO A 227 0.57 -9.14 -12.41
N ARG A 228 1.36 -9.71 -11.51
CA ARG A 228 2.27 -10.83 -11.80
C ARG A 228 2.44 -11.74 -10.60
N GLU A 229 2.68 -13.01 -10.87
CA GLU A 229 3.08 -13.97 -9.85
C GLU A 229 4.60 -13.91 -9.67
N TRP A 230 5.03 -13.37 -8.53
CA TRP A 230 6.45 -13.23 -8.18
C TRP A 230 7.01 -14.45 -7.44
N VAL A 231 6.13 -15.26 -6.83
CA VAL A 231 6.46 -16.46 -6.02
C VAL A 231 5.45 -17.55 -6.22
#